data_AF-A0A450VKC5-F1
#
_entry.id   AF-A0A450VKC5-F1
#
_cell.length_a   1.000
_cell.length_b   1.000
_cell.length_c   1.000
_cell.angle_alpha   90.00
_cell.angle_beta   90.00
_cell.angle_gamma   90.00
#
_symmetry.space_group_name_H-M   'P 1'
#
loop_
_entity.id
_entity.type
_entity.pdbx_description
1 polymer ?
#
loop_
_entity_poly.entity_id
_entity_poly.type
_entity_poly.pdbx_seq_one_letter_code
_entity_poly.pdbx_strand_id
1 'polypeptide(L)'
;MIQRILDIATNPGDLVLDSFLGSGTTAAVAHKMGRRWIGIKMGEHAVTHCAPRLEKVIAGEQGGISQSVGWQGGGGFRFYRLGRPVFEEAGHIRRDISFSVLAAHVRFSETGRPWTGGDAGAGQSPLLGLHEGRAFALLYNGVLGDKRVNGGNVLTHALLKSIHEEVARPDRSFLESLTIYGTRSALSDATLKREGVLFKQTPYHVKARR
;
A
#
# COMPACT_ATOMS: atom_id res chain seq x y z
N MET A 1 15.24 30.90 -10.14
CA MET A 1 14.42 30.32 -11.24
C MET A 1 13.13 29.70 -10.72
N ILE A 2 13.17 28.58 -9.97
CA ILE A 2 11.94 27.87 -9.53
C ILE A 2 10.95 28.76 -8.76
N GLN A 3 11.43 29.65 -7.88
CA GLN A 3 10.57 30.58 -7.14
C GLN A 3 9.61 31.34 -8.06
N ARG A 4 10.13 31.95 -9.12
CA ARG A 4 9.32 32.69 -10.11
C ARG A 4 8.27 31.82 -10.78
N ILE A 5 8.60 30.55 -11.08
CA ILE A 5 7.64 29.62 -11.68
C ILE A 5 6.50 29.35 -10.70
N LEU A 6 6.83 29.06 -9.43
CA LEU A 6 5.82 28.78 -8.42
C LEU A 6 4.98 30.00 -8.08
N ASP A 7 5.55 31.20 -8.06
CA ASP A 7 4.78 32.44 -7.83
C ASP A 7 3.77 32.74 -8.94
N ILE A 8 4.10 32.40 -10.20
CA ILE A 8 3.19 32.60 -11.33
C ILE A 8 2.09 31.53 -11.36
N ALA A 9 2.43 30.28 -11.04
CA ALA A 9 1.56 29.14 -11.27
C ALA A 9 0.78 28.64 -10.04
N THR A 10 1.15 29.08 -8.82
CA THR A 10 0.61 28.51 -7.57
C THR A 10 0.49 29.53 -6.45
N ASN A 11 -0.44 29.30 -5.54
CA ASN A 11 -0.60 30.03 -4.29
C ASN A 11 -0.02 29.25 -3.10
N PRO A 12 0.28 29.91 -1.97
CA PRO A 12 0.53 29.21 -0.71
C PRO A 12 -0.57 28.19 -0.39
N GLY A 13 -0.20 27.00 0.10
CA GLY A 13 -1.11 25.89 0.38
C GLY A 13 -1.37 24.92 -0.80
N ASP A 14 -1.11 25.35 -2.04
CA ASP A 14 -1.24 24.50 -3.23
C ASP A 14 -0.26 23.33 -3.20
N LEU A 15 -0.57 22.29 -3.97
CA LEU A 15 0.24 21.10 -4.11
C LEU A 15 1.11 21.18 -5.38
N VAL A 16 2.43 21.08 -5.19
CA VAL A 16 3.41 21.02 -6.28
C VAL A 16 3.90 19.58 -6.47
N LEU A 17 3.87 19.06 -7.69
CA LEU A 17 4.44 17.76 -8.04
C LEU A 17 5.71 17.95 -8.88
N ASP A 18 6.81 17.34 -8.45
CA ASP A 18 8.02 17.20 -9.24
C ASP A 18 8.36 15.72 -9.41
N SER A 19 8.13 15.19 -10.62
CA SER A 19 8.39 13.78 -10.94
C SER A 19 9.87 13.48 -11.20
N PHE A 20 10.72 14.51 -11.28
CA PHE A 20 12.15 14.42 -11.54
C PHE A 20 12.94 15.26 -10.53
N LEU A 21 12.67 15.03 -9.25
CA LEU A 21 13.08 15.88 -8.12
C LEU A 21 14.58 16.27 -8.10
N GLY A 22 15.44 15.48 -8.75
CA GLY A 22 16.84 15.83 -8.92
C GLY A 22 17.56 15.84 -7.58
N SER A 23 18.00 17.03 -7.17
CA SER A 23 18.63 17.31 -5.87
C SER A 23 17.63 17.80 -4.80
N GLY A 24 16.34 17.95 -5.11
CA GLY A 24 15.33 18.45 -4.18
C GLY A 24 15.03 19.95 -4.27
N THR A 25 15.50 20.65 -5.31
CA THR A 25 15.32 22.11 -5.43
C THR A 25 13.85 22.52 -5.46
N THR A 26 13.01 21.84 -6.25
CA THR A 26 11.58 22.18 -6.35
C THR A 26 10.87 22.01 -5.01
N ALA A 27 11.08 20.88 -4.33
CA ALA A 27 10.54 20.64 -3.00
C ALA A 27 11.03 21.68 -1.98
N ALA A 28 12.33 21.99 -1.96
CA ALA A 28 12.90 22.98 -1.04
C ALA A 28 12.30 24.38 -1.24
N VAL A 29 12.16 24.82 -2.49
CA VAL A 29 11.59 26.14 -2.82
C VAL A 29 10.09 26.16 -2.51
N ALA A 30 9.33 25.14 -2.93
CA ALA A 30 7.90 25.02 -2.64
C ALA A 30 7.64 25.04 -1.13
N HIS A 31 8.44 24.31 -0.35
CA HIS A 31 8.32 24.25 1.10
C HIS A 31 8.55 25.61 1.76
N LYS A 32 9.64 26.29 1.41
CA LYS A 32 9.99 27.63 1.94
C LYS A 32 8.93 28.68 1.59
N MET A 33 8.25 28.48 0.47
CA MET A 33 7.17 29.33 -0.02
C MET A 33 5.79 28.95 0.55
N GLY A 34 5.71 27.98 1.47
CA GLY A 34 4.44 27.59 2.10
C GLY A 34 3.52 26.75 1.22
N ARG A 35 4.05 26.04 0.22
CA ARG A 35 3.32 25.09 -0.61
C ARG A 35 3.52 23.66 -0.10
N ARG A 36 2.53 22.80 -0.33
CA ARG A 36 2.67 21.34 -0.17
C ARG A 36 3.39 20.80 -1.39
N TRP A 37 4.09 19.68 -1.25
CA TRP A 37 4.82 19.10 -2.38
C TRP A 37 4.88 17.57 -2.34
N ILE A 38 4.94 16.98 -3.54
CA ILE A 38 5.30 15.59 -3.77
C ILE A 38 6.51 15.60 -4.71
N GLY A 39 7.59 14.96 -4.28
CA GLY A 39 8.81 14.82 -5.07
C GLY A 39 9.10 13.35 -5.33
N ILE A 40 9.35 13.00 -6.58
CA ILE A 40 9.69 11.63 -6.99
C ILE A 40 11.13 11.61 -7.50
N LYS A 41 11.91 10.64 -7.03
CA LYS A 41 13.28 10.42 -7.49
C LYS A 41 13.56 8.93 -7.60
N MET A 42 14.11 8.53 -8.74
CA MET A 42 14.61 7.17 -8.96
C MET A 42 16.01 6.99 -8.36
N GLY A 43 16.24 5.79 -7.84
CA GLY A 43 17.53 5.36 -7.30
C GLY A 43 17.84 5.90 -5.91
N GLU A 44 19.07 5.61 -5.43
CA GLU A 44 19.49 5.93 -4.07
C GLU A 44 19.74 7.41 -3.82
N HIS A 45 19.74 8.25 -4.86
CA HIS A 45 19.87 9.71 -4.73
C HIS A 45 18.73 10.34 -3.91
N ALA A 46 17.55 9.71 -3.89
CA ALA A 46 16.45 10.14 -3.04
C ALA A 46 16.85 10.13 -1.54
N VAL A 47 17.56 9.08 -1.12
CA VAL A 47 17.99 8.87 0.27
C VAL A 47 19.30 9.58 0.57
N THR A 48 20.26 9.52 -0.35
CA THR A 48 21.62 10.03 -0.09
C THR A 48 21.74 11.54 -0.25
N HIS A 49 20.88 12.18 -1.06
CA HIS A 49 20.99 13.61 -1.39
C HIS A 49 19.71 14.38 -1.08
N CYS A 50 18.55 13.90 -1.55
CA CYS A 50 17.31 14.67 -1.45
C CYS A 50 16.80 14.75 0.00
N ALA A 51 16.69 13.62 0.70
CA ALA A 51 16.21 13.59 2.08
C ALA A 51 17.09 14.41 3.03
N PRO A 52 18.43 14.24 3.07
CA PRO A 52 19.31 15.04 3.93
C PRO A 52 19.25 16.54 3.63
N ARG A 53 19.10 16.92 2.36
CA ARG A 53 18.91 18.33 1.99
C ARG A 53 17.59 18.87 2.53
N LEU A 54 16.49 18.12 2.40
CA LEU A 54 15.17 18.55 2.87
C LEU A 54 15.09 18.61 4.39
N GLU A 55 15.79 17.72 5.10
CA GLU A 55 15.98 17.81 6.54
C GLU A 55 16.64 19.12 6.95
N LYS A 56 17.70 19.55 6.25
CA LYS A 56 18.33 20.86 6.47
C LYS A 56 17.39 22.03 6.17
N VAL A 57 16.59 21.94 5.10
CA VAL A 57 15.53 22.92 4.81
C VAL A 57 14.58 23.06 5.99
N ILE A 58 14.08 21.94 6.52
CA ILE A 58 13.17 21.92 7.67
C ILE A 58 13.86 22.44 8.92
N ALA A 59 15.14 22.14 9.12
CA ALA A 59 15.94 22.68 10.22
C ALA A 59 16.26 24.18 10.08
N GLY A 60 15.81 24.85 9.01
CA GLY A 60 15.98 26.29 8.82
C GLY A 60 17.26 26.70 8.12
N GLU A 61 17.83 25.84 7.26
CA GLU A 61 19.00 26.23 6.47
C GLU A 61 18.73 27.52 5.67
N GLN A 62 19.77 28.35 5.54
CA GLN A 62 19.67 29.67 4.91
C GLN A 62 20.07 29.69 3.42
N GLY A 63 20.08 28.53 2.76
CA GLY A 63 20.42 28.41 1.34
C GLY A 63 19.30 28.80 0.36
N GLY A 64 19.66 29.22 -0.85
CA GLY A 64 18.70 29.52 -1.91
C GLY A 64 17.83 30.73 -1.60
N ILE A 65 16.51 30.55 -1.58
CA ILE A 65 15.55 31.66 -1.41
C ILE A 65 15.28 32.04 0.06
N SER A 66 15.93 31.38 1.04
CA SER A 66 15.58 31.52 2.47
C SER A 66 15.50 32.97 2.94
N GLN A 67 16.51 33.79 2.63
CA GLN A 67 16.52 35.20 3.03
C GLN A 67 15.38 35.99 2.38
N SER A 68 15.11 35.75 1.10
CA SER A 68 14.07 36.48 0.34
C SER A 68 12.65 36.23 0.85
N VAL A 69 12.42 35.07 1.48
CA VAL A 69 11.11 34.70 2.05
C VAL A 69 11.11 34.65 3.57
N GLY A 70 12.19 35.10 4.23
CA GLY A 70 12.33 35.08 5.68
C GLY A 70 12.22 33.68 6.30
N TRP A 71 12.69 32.64 5.61
CA TRP A 71 12.56 31.25 6.07
C TRP A 71 13.35 31.00 7.36
N GLN A 72 12.68 30.45 8.38
CA GLN A 72 13.27 30.11 9.68
C GLN A 72 13.28 28.61 9.98
N GLY A 73 12.82 27.77 9.04
CA GLY A 73 12.60 26.35 9.28
C GLY A 73 11.15 26.02 9.67
N GLY A 74 10.92 24.75 9.97
CA GLY A 74 9.62 24.19 10.31
C GLY A 74 9.06 23.24 9.26
N GLY A 75 7.87 22.72 9.52
CA GLY A 75 7.21 21.74 8.67
C GLY A 75 7.81 20.33 8.78
N GLY A 76 7.55 19.52 7.77
CA GLY A 76 8.02 18.13 7.72
C GLY A 76 7.74 17.50 6.36
N PHE A 77 8.30 16.32 6.14
CA PHE A 77 7.95 15.47 5.01
C PHE A 77 7.88 14.02 5.46
N ARG A 78 7.21 13.20 4.65
CA ARG A 78 7.25 11.75 4.78
C ARG A 78 8.02 11.19 3.60
N PHE A 79 8.94 10.28 3.89
CA PHE A 79 9.71 9.60 2.87
C PHE A 79 9.10 8.22 2.62
N TYR A 80 8.81 7.92 1.35
CA TYR A 80 8.29 6.62 0.95
C TYR A 80 9.22 6.02 -0.09
N ARG A 81 9.54 4.73 0.09
CA ARG A 81 10.20 3.91 -0.92
C ARG A 81 9.14 3.02 -1.55
N LEU A 82 8.99 3.12 -2.88
CA LEU A 82 8.13 2.18 -3.58
C LEU A 82 8.70 0.79 -3.44
N GLY A 83 7.85 -0.13 -2.96
CA GLY A 83 8.17 -1.54 -2.93
C GLY A 83 8.27 -2.11 -4.34
N ARG A 84 8.65 -3.38 -4.38
CA ARG A 84 8.58 -4.19 -5.59
C ARG A 84 7.14 -4.15 -6.17
N PRO A 85 6.93 -3.80 -7.46
CA PRO A 85 5.69 -4.09 -8.18
C PRO A 85 5.04 -5.47 -7.86
N VAL A 86 3.71 -5.53 -7.87
CA VAL A 86 2.98 -6.79 -7.63
C VAL A 86 3.05 -7.69 -8.86
N PHE A 87 3.01 -7.08 -10.04
CA PHE A 87 2.98 -7.77 -11.32
C PHE A 87 4.29 -7.60 -12.08
N GLU A 88 4.64 -8.63 -12.86
CA GLU A 88 5.64 -8.58 -13.91
C GLU A 88 5.11 -7.81 -15.13
N GLU A 89 5.97 -7.49 -16.09
CA GLU A 89 5.58 -6.77 -17.32
C GLU A 89 4.51 -7.52 -18.13
N ALA A 90 4.53 -8.86 -18.10
CA ALA A 90 3.51 -9.70 -18.72
C ALA A 90 2.17 -9.73 -17.96
N GLY A 91 2.04 -9.02 -16.83
CA GLY A 91 0.84 -8.98 -15.99
C GLY A 91 0.68 -10.14 -15.02
N HIS A 92 1.65 -11.07 -14.95
CA HIS A 92 1.66 -12.16 -13.97
C HIS A 92 2.05 -11.65 -12.58
N ILE A 93 1.47 -12.21 -11.52
CA ILE A 93 1.95 -11.94 -10.15
C ILE A 93 3.38 -12.45 -10.03
N ARG A 94 4.26 -11.62 -9.48
CA ARG A 94 5.66 -12.02 -9.25
C ARG A 94 5.77 -13.20 -8.31
N ARG A 95 6.59 -14.19 -8.69
CA ARG A 95 6.77 -15.43 -7.90
C ARG A 95 7.42 -15.22 -6.54
N ASP A 96 8.20 -14.14 -6.39
CA ASP A 96 8.93 -13.78 -5.18
C ASP A 96 8.19 -12.75 -4.30
N ILE A 97 6.93 -12.42 -4.62
CA ILE A 97 6.18 -11.45 -3.82
C ILE A 97 5.93 -11.99 -2.41
N SER A 98 6.09 -11.14 -1.39
CA SER A 98 5.75 -11.51 -0.02
C SER A 98 4.23 -11.50 0.17
N PHE A 99 3.75 -12.29 1.14
CA PHE A 99 2.35 -12.25 1.56
C PHE A 99 1.90 -10.82 1.88
N SER A 100 2.71 -10.06 2.62
CA SER A 100 2.39 -8.70 3.04
C SER A 100 2.13 -7.75 1.87
N VAL A 101 2.93 -7.83 0.81
CA VAL A 101 2.77 -6.97 -0.38
C VAL A 101 1.51 -7.36 -1.16
N LEU A 102 1.26 -8.67 -1.33
CA LEU A 102 0.07 -9.14 -2.03
C LEU A 102 -1.22 -8.88 -1.22
N ALA A 103 -1.18 -9.06 0.09
CA ALA A 103 -2.25 -8.73 1.03
C ALA A 103 -2.61 -7.23 0.96
N ALA A 104 -1.60 -6.35 0.97
CA ALA A 104 -1.80 -4.92 0.81
C ALA A 104 -2.50 -4.60 -0.53
N HIS A 105 -2.06 -5.23 -1.62
CA HIS A 105 -2.63 -5.04 -2.95
C HIS A 105 -4.09 -5.50 -3.02
N VAL A 106 -4.39 -6.70 -2.53
CA VAL A 106 -5.76 -7.25 -2.54
C VAL A 106 -6.69 -6.38 -1.71
N ARG A 107 -6.30 -6.03 -0.48
CA ARG A 107 -7.11 -5.16 0.38
C ARG A 107 -7.34 -3.80 -0.26
N PHE A 108 -6.30 -3.18 -0.82
CA PHE A 108 -6.43 -1.89 -1.49
C PHE A 108 -7.33 -1.99 -2.73
N SER A 109 -7.24 -3.06 -3.50
CA SER A 109 -8.07 -3.27 -4.70
C SER A 109 -9.55 -3.44 -4.37
N GLU A 110 -9.87 -4.07 -3.24
CA GLU A 110 -11.25 -4.31 -2.78
C GLU A 110 -11.87 -3.12 -2.05
N THR A 111 -11.07 -2.38 -1.27
CA THR A 111 -11.58 -1.38 -0.31
C THR A 111 -11.17 0.05 -0.64
N GLY A 112 -10.18 0.25 -1.51
CA GLY A 112 -9.54 1.55 -1.71
C GLY A 112 -8.76 2.06 -0.50
N ARG A 113 -8.67 1.27 0.58
CA ARG A 113 -7.97 1.64 1.82
C ARG A 113 -6.61 0.96 1.89
N PRO A 114 -5.56 1.68 2.30
CA PRO A 114 -4.25 1.07 2.50
C PRO A 114 -4.32 0.01 3.60
N TRP A 115 -3.56 -1.07 3.45
CA TRP A 115 -3.37 -2.03 4.51
C TRP A 115 -2.36 -1.49 5.51
N THR A 116 -2.81 -1.23 6.75
CA THR A 116 -1.95 -0.72 7.83
C THR A 116 -1.36 -1.85 8.69
N GLY A 117 -1.55 -3.12 8.31
CA GLY A 117 -1.05 -4.29 9.04
C GLY A 117 -1.72 -4.56 10.40
N GLY A 118 -2.76 -3.78 10.77
CA GLY A 118 -3.35 -3.79 12.11
C GLY A 118 -4.57 -4.70 12.35
N ASP A 119 -5.30 -5.13 11.31
CA ASP A 119 -6.62 -5.77 11.51
C ASP A 119 -6.60 -7.31 11.43
N ALA A 120 -5.47 -7.89 11.07
CA ALA A 120 -5.22 -9.32 11.04
C ALA A 120 -3.71 -9.51 11.17
N GLY A 121 -3.29 -10.25 12.21
CA GLY A 121 -1.93 -10.31 12.70
C GLY A 121 -0.89 -10.45 11.58
N ALA A 122 0.13 -9.60 11.65
CA ALA A 122 1.32 -9.63 10.81
C ALA A 122 1.80 -11.07 10.56
N GLY A 123 1.51 -11.60 9.38
CA GLY A 123 2.04 -12.87 8.87
C GLY A 123 1.45 -14.17 9.43
N GLN A 124 0.38 -14.12 10.24
CA GLN A 124 -0.21 -15.34 10.86
C GLN A 124 -1.72 -15.50 10.66
N SER A 125 -2.39 -14.61 9.91
CA SER A 125 -3.80 -14.79 9.55
C SER A 125 -4.05 -14.54 8.06
N PRO A 126 -4.78 -15.44 7.36
CA PRO A 126 -5.15 -15.25 5.96
C PRO A 126 -6.16 -14.11 5.80
N LEU A 127 -6.81 -13.67 6.88
CA LEU A 127 -7.80 -12.61 6.84
C LEU A 127 -7.12 -11.26 6.59
N LEU A 128 -7.70 -10.44 5.73
CA LEU A 128 -7.18 -9.11 5.38
C LEU A 128 -7.96 -7.97 6.08
N GLY A 129 -9.10 -8.31 6.67
CA GLY A 129 -9.98 -7.41 7.40
C GLY A 129 -11.42 -7.43 6.86
N LEU A 130 -12.25 -6.61 7.49
CA LEU A 130 -13.65 -6.39 7.11
C LEU A 130 -13.84 -4.98 6.56
N HIS A 131 -14.70 -4.85 5.55
CA HIS A 131 -15.08 -3.58 4.98
C HIS A 131 -16.51 -3.66 4.46
N GLU A 132 -17.40 -2.79 4.96
CA GLU A 132 -18.80 -2.69 4.52
C GLU A 132 -19.51 -4.05 4.51
N GLY A 133 -19.45 -4.79 5.62
CA GLY A 133 -20.09 -6.10 5.76
C GLY A 133 -19.41 -7.23 4.97
N ARG A 134 -18.30 -6.97 4.27
CA ARG A 134 -17.57 -7.98 3.50
C ARG A 134 -16.23 -8.30 4.13
N ALA A 135 -15.89 -9.58 4.23
CA ALA A 135 -14.57 -10.03 4.66
C ALA A 135 -13.73 -10.47 3.46
N PHE A 136 -12.42 -10.26 3.55
CA PHE A 136 -11.48 -10.64 2.51
C PHE A 136 -10.39 -11.50 3.11
N ALA A 137 -10.09 -12.64 2.50
CA ALA A 137 -8.97 -13.48 2.88
C ALA A 137 -8.06 -13.76 1.69
N LEU A 138 -6.77 -13.93 1.97
CA LEU A 138 -5.73 -14.29 1.00
C LEU A 138 -5.02 -15.55 1.46
N LEU A 139 -5.07 -16.56 0.59
CA LEU A 139 -4.34 -17.82 0.72
C LEU A 139 -3.07 -17.69 -0.12
N TYR A 140 -2.01 -17.24 0.55
CA TYR A 140 -0.71 -17.10 -0.07
C TYR A 140 0.37 -17.49 0.94
N ASN A 141 1.18 -18.48 0.59
CA ASN A 141 2.33 -19.05 1.33
C ASN A 141 2.58 -18.51 2.75
N GLY A 142 2.33 -19.35 3.77
CA GLY A 142 2.98 -19.26 5.08
C GLY A 142 2.17 -18.68 6.23
N VAL A 143 0.85 -18.52 6.08
CA VAL A 143 0.07 -17.72 7.03
C VAL A 143 -0.72 -18.53 8.07
N LEU A 144 -0.57 -19.86 8.16
CA LEU A 144 -0.75 -20.61 9.41
C LEU A 144 -0.13 -22.02 9.29
N GLY A 145 0.97 -22.28 10.01
CA GLY A 145 1.43 -23.63 10.36
C GLY A 145 2.09 -24.47 9.25
N ASP A 146 3.04 -23.89 8.53
CA ASP A 146 3.79 -24.51 7.43
C ASP A 146 4.34 -25.92 7.77
N LYS A 147 3.82 -26.97 7.12
CA LYS A 147 4.57 -28.18 6.74
C LYS A 147 4.05 -28.69 5.38
N ARG A 148 4.57 -28.08 4.31
CA ARG A 148 4.18 -28.15 2.88
C ARG A 148 4.01 -29.59 2.34
N VAL A 149 3.31 -29.82 1.22
CA VAL A 149 3.88 -29.57 -0.15
C VAL A 149 2.94 -28.79 -1.12
N ASN A 150 1.61 -28.69 -0.87
CA ASN A 150 0.65 -28.03 -1.80
C ASN A 150 -0.49 -27.21 -1.12
N GLY A 151 -0.46 -26.99 0.20
CA GLY A 151 -1.64 -26.55 0.98
C GLY A 151 -1.80 -25.06 1.26
N GLY A 152 -0.77 -24.23 1.12
CA GLY A 152 -0.81 -22.83 1.57
C GLY A 152 -1.70 -21.89 0.74
N ASN A 153 -2.06 -22.30 -0.47
CA ASN A 153 -2.76 -21.47 -1.45
C ASN A 153 -4.12 -22.05 -1.87
N VAL A 154 -4.46 -23.24 -1.35
CA VAL A 154 -5.68 -23.97 -1.72
C VAL A 154 -6.71 -23.86 -0.61
N LEU A 155 -7.93 -23.46 -0.96
CA LEU A 155 -9.04 -23.42 0.00
C LEU A 155 -9.49 -24.85 0.33
N THR A 156 -9.43 -25.23 1.59
CA THR A 156 -9.93 -26.51 2.13
C THR A 156 -11.02 -26.26 3.17
N HIS A 157 -11.79 -27.30 3.52
CA HIS A 157 -12.81 -27.19 4.58
C HIS A 157 -12.23 -26.73 5.92
N ALA A 158 -11.06 -27.26 6.30
CA ALA A 158 -10.39 -26.90 7.55
C ALA A 158 -10.01 -25.41 7.57
N LEU A 159 -9.44 -24.92 6.46
CA LEU A 159 -9.04 -23.52 6.34
C LEU A 159 -10.25 -22.58 6.30
N LEU A 160 -11.31 -22.97 5.60
CA LEU A 160 -12.56 -22.21 5.57
C LEU A 160 -13.16 -22.06 6.97
N LYS A 161 -13.20 -23.16 7.74
CA LYS A 161 -13.66 -23.15 9.14
C LYS A 161 -12.85 -22.18 10.00
N SER A 162 -11.52 -22.21 9.92
CA SER A 162 -10.66 -21.29 10.68
C SER A 162 -10.89 -19.82 10.29
N ILE A 163 -11.11 -19.53 9.01
CA ILE A 163 -11.44 -18.17 8.55
C ILE A 163 -12.79 -17.73 9.14
N HIS A 164 -13.82 -18.58 9.12
CA HIS A 164 -15.11 -18.25 9.72
C HIS A 164 -15.01 -18.01 11.22
N GLU A 165 -14.26 -18.84 11.96
CA GLU A 165 -14.03 -18.65 13.40
C GLU A 165 -13.34 -17.31 13.70
N GLU A 166 -12.42 -16.88 12.85
CA GLU A 166 -11.76 -15.58 12.99
C GLU A 166 -12.67 -14.40 12.66
N VAL A 167 -13.54 -14.55 11.67
CA VAL A 167 -14.54 -13.54 11.30
C VAL A 167 -15.68 -13.46 12.31
N ALA A 168 -16.08 -14.58 12.93
CA ALA A 168 -17.19 -14.64 13.88
C ALA A 168 -16.87 -14.10 15.29
N ARG A 169 -15.69 -13.48 15.48
CA ARG A 169 -15.36 -12.81 16.74
C ARG A 169 -16.35 -11.67 17.02
N PRO A 170 -16.68 -11.41 18.30
CA PRO A 170 -17.82 -10.57 18.69
C PRO A 170 -17.75 -9.09 18.23
N ASP A 171 -16.61 -8.62 17.70
CA ASP A 171 -16.44 -7.30 17.11
C ASP A 171 -16.89 -7.20 15.63
N ARG A 172 -17.25 -8.33 15.00
CA ARG A 172 -17.46 -8.49 13.54
C ARG A 172 -18.85 -9.06 13.21
N SER A 173 -19.87 -8.55 13.91
CA SER A 173 -21.22 -9.11 14.01
C SER A 173 -22.10 -9.06 12.75
N PHE A 174 -21.60 -8.55 11.61
CA PHE A 174 -22.35 -8.58 10.36
C PHE A 174 -21.44 -8.88 9.16
N LEU A 175 -21.55 -10.11 8.65
CA LEU A 175 -20.86 -10.58 7.45
C LEU A 175 -21.90 -10.91 6.38
N GLU A 176 -21.99 -10.07 5.34
CA GLU A 176 -22.82 -10.30 4.16
C GLU A 176 -22.16 -11.28 3.19
N SER A 177 -20.83 -11.22 3.04
CA SER A 177 -20.09 -12.14 2.16
C SER A 177 -18.62 -12.26 2.53
N LEU A 178 -18.05 -13.42 2.20
CA LEU A 178 -16.63 -13.72 2.37
C LEU A 178 -15.97 -13.91 1.00
N THR A 179 -15.02 -13.06 0.64
CA THR A 179 -14.21 -13.21 -0.57
C THR A 179 -12.86 -13.83 -0.24
N ILE A 180 -12.52 -14.96 -0.85
CA ILE A 180 -11.25 -15.66 -0.61
C ILE A 180 -10.44 -15.70 -1.89
N TYR A 181 -9.22 -15.18 -1.82
CA TYR A 181 -8.23 -15.27 -2.89
C TYR A 181 -7.31 -16.47 -2.67
N GLY A 182 -7.15 -17.34 -3.66
CA GLY A 182 -6.22 -18.48 -3.59
C GLY A 182 -5.97 -19.10 -4.96
N THR A 183 -5.02 -20.02 -5.08
CA THR A 183 -4.68 -20.65 -6.39
C THR A 183 -5.72 -21.66 -6.84
N ARG A 184 -6.38 -22.34 -5.90
CA ARG A 184 -7.43 -23.34 -6.16
C ARG A 184 -8.38 -23.48 -4.98
N SER A 185 -9.60 -23.94 -5.23
CA SER A 185 -10.50 -24.44 -4.19
C SER A 185 -10.59 -25.97 -4.27
N ALA A 186 -10.51 -26.65 -3.12
CA ALA A 186 -10.86 -28.08 -3.00
C ALA A 186 -12.36 -28.28 -2.75
N LEU A 187 -13.12 -27.20 -2.57
CA LEU A 187 -14.56 -27.20 -2.33
C LEU A 187 -15.32 -27.08 -3.66
N SER A 188 -16.47 -27.73 -3.75
CA SER A 188 -17.39 -27.58 -4.89
C SER A 188 -18.09 -26.22 -4.89
N ASP A 189 -18.52 -25.75 -6.05
CA ASP A 189 -19.28 -24.49 -6.19
C ASP A 189 -20.56 -24.48 -5.35
N ALA A 190 -21.23 -25.63 -5.24
CA ALA A 190 -22.41 -25.80 -4.38
C ALA A 190 -22.06 -25.57 -2.89
N THR A 191 -20.89 -26.02 -2.46
CA THR A 191 -20.39 -25.79 -1.10
C THR A 191 -20.05 -24.31 -0.92
N LEU A 192 -19.27 -23.71 -1.83
CA LEU A 192 -18.92 -22.28 -1.76
C LEU A 192 -20.16 -21.38 -1.67
N LYS A 193 -21.18 -21.66 -2.49
CA LYS A 193 -22.44 -20.92 -2.48
C LYS A 193 -23.20 -21.08 -1.15
N ARG A 194 -23.24 -22.29 -0.58
CA ARG A 194 -23.89 -22.55 0.71
C ARG A 194 -23.19 -21.82 1.86
N GLU A 195 -21.86 -21.75 1.83
CA GLU A 195 -21.05 -21.08 2.85
C GLU A 195 -20.95 -19.55 2.63
N GLY A 196 -21.60 -18.99 1.59
CA GLY A 196 -21.53 -17.55 1.29
C GLY A 196 -20.14 -17.07 0.85
N VAL A 197 -19.35 -17.96 0.24
CA VAL A 197 -17.96 -17.71 -0.15
C VAL A 197 -17.88 -17.39 -1.65
N LEU A 198 -17.30 -16.23 -1.96
CA LEU A 198 -16.83 -15.90 -3.30
C LEU A 198 -15.35 -16.26 -3.42
N PHE A 199 -15.04 -17.34 -4.14
CA PHE A 199 -13.66 -17.73 -4.41
C PHE A 199 -13.09 -17.04 -5.64
N LYS A 200 -11.94 -16.38 -5.50
CA LYS A 200 -11.23 -15.67 -6.57
C LYS A 200 -9.87 -16.32 -6.81
N GLN A 201 -9.74 -16.98 -7.95
CA GLN A 201 -8.50 -17.62 -8.35
C GLN A 201 -7.35 -16.63 -8.58
N THR A 202 -6.21 -16.83 -7.91
CA THR A 202 -4.94 -16.15 -8.19
C THR A 202 -4.17 -16.91 -9.29
N PRO A 203 -3.50 -16.22 -10.23
CA PRO A 203 -3.33 -14.77 -10.31
C PRO A 203 -4.49 -14.01 -11.01
N TYR A 204 -5.37 -14.69 -11.75
CA TYR A 204 -6.29 -14.07 -12.72
C TYR A 204 -7.27 -13.03 -12.15
N HIS A 205 -7.70 -13.23 -10.90
CA HIS A 205 -8.65 -12.33 -10.25
C HIS A 205 -7.98 -11.24 -9.41
N VAL A 206 -6.65 -11.29 -9.23
CA VAL A 206 -5.88 -10.18 -8.67
C VAL A 206 -5.55 -9.26 -9.83
N LYS A 207 -6.38 -8.25 -10.07
CA LYS A 207 -6.16 -7.30 -11.16
C LYS A 207 -5.49 -6.04 -10.64
N ALA A 208 -4.63 -5.44 -11.46
CA ALA A 208 -4.33 -4.02 -11.32
C ALA A 208 -5.63 -3.25 -11.63
N ARG A 209 -5.98 -2.25 -10.82
CA ARG A 209 -7.01 -1.30 -11.21
C ARG A 209 -6.57 -0.66 -12.54
N ARG A 210 -7.42 -0.78 -13.57
CA ARG A 210 -7.31 0.04 -14.78
C ARG A 210 -7.81 1.45 -14.47
#